data_AF-A0A7S1CFH3-F1
#
_entry.id   AF-A0A7S1CFH3-F1
#
_cell.length_a   1.000
_cell.length_b   1.000
_cell.length_c   1.000
_cell.angle_alpha   90.00
_cell.angle_beta   90.00
_cell.angle_gamma   90.00
#
_symmetry.space_group_name_H-M   'P 1'
#
loop_
_entity.id
_entity.type
_entity.pdbx_description
1 polymer ?
#
loop_
_entity_poly.entity_id
_entity_poly.type
_entity_poly.pdbx_seq_one_letter_code
_entity_poly.pdbx_strand_id
1 'polypeptide(L)'
;ECIAPPGPRSLPQVSVEVTTNGVDWTVDDVLFTYTAKAIVYSVFPVSGPARGSTSVTVRGVNFREDTHKWCKFGGEVVEATFLSDQELECRSPPHAAHPGVLVEVTDLLPDEDEWESGQRNEANIDAVTGYVATGVTFRYAEDVQLVSLSRTKGSDVGGSVVTLTGSGFEDLPTITCAFGDMTVPATFETSERIVCVTPTPDTPGFVAV
;
A
#
# COMPACT_ATOMS: atom_id res chain seq x y z
N GLU A 1 -8.46 -9.85 31.62
CA GLU A 1 -8.89 -9.33 30.31
C GLU A 1 -9.89 -10.31 29.70
N CYS A 2 -10.90 -9.82 29.00
CA CYS A 2 -11.91 -10.64 28.34
C CYS A 2 -12.18 -10.09 26.94
N ILE A 3 -12.62 -10.95 26.02
CA ILE A 3 -12.89 -10.57 24.63
C ILE A 3 -14.39 -10.31 24.49
N ALA A 4 -14.75 -9.15 23.90
CA ALA A 4 -16.14 -8.81 23.65
C ALA A 4 -16.80 -9.84 22.70
N PRO A 5 -18.01 -10.32 22.98
CA PRO A 5 -18.73 -11.22 22.08
C PRO A 5 -19.18 -10.48 20.80
N PRO A 6 -19.67 -11.18 19.76
CA PRO A 6 -20.23 -10.52 18.59
C PRO A 6 -21.39 -9.58 18.94
N GLY A 7 -21.33 -8.35 18.41
CA GLY A 7 -22.31 -7.32 18.70
C GLY A 7 -23.72 -7.63 18.17
N PRO A 8 -24.77 -7.10 18.83
CA PRO A 8 -26.15 -7.25 18.35
C PRO A 8 -26.34 -6.49 17.02
N ARG A 9 -27.07 -7.10 16.08
CA ARG A 9 -27.26 -6.55 14.72
C ARG A 9 -27.99 -5.20 14.67
N SER A 10 -28.67 -4.81 15.74
CA SER A 10 -29.61 -3.68 15.76
C SER A 10 -29.22 -2.52 16.68
N LEU A 11 -28.22 -2.70 17.56
CA LEU A 11 -27.79 -1.66 18.48
C LEU A 11 -26.27 -1.55 18.46
N PRO A 12 -25.72 -0.39 18.09
CA PRO A 12 -24.28 -0.17 18.14
C PRO A 12 -23.78 -0.04 19.58
N GLN A 13 -24.65 0.13 20.58
CA GLN A 13 -24.25 0.36 21.96
C GLN A 13 -25.04 -0.54 22.93
N VAL A 14 -24.33 -1.12 23.90
CA VAL A 14 -24.88 -1.97 24.96
C VAL A 14 -24.35 -1.52 26.32
N SER A 15 -25.11 -1.71 27.40
CA SER A 15 -24.57 -1.56 28.75
C SER A 15 -23.64 -2.73 29.09
N VAL A 16 -22.55 -2.45 29.80
CA VAL A 16 -21.65 -3.45 30.38
C VAL A 16 -21.95 -3.53 31.85
N GLU A 17 -22.29 -4.73 32.31
CA GLU A 17 -22.62 -5.00 33.70
C GLU A 17 -21.72 -6.08 34.26
N VAL A 18 -21.41 -5.97 35.55
CA VAL A 18 -20.60 -6.92 36.29
C VAL A 18 -21.43 -7.49 37.43
N THR A 19 -21.27 -8.78 37.69
CA THR A 19 -21.81 -9.46 38.88
C THR A 19 -20.71 -10.26 39.56
N THR A 20 -20.79 -10.40 40.89
CA THR A 20 -19.89 -11.25 41.67
C THR A 20 -20.56 -12.53 42.19
N ASN A 21 -21.89 -12.64 42.02
CA ASN A 21 -22.68 -13.77 42.52
C ASN A 21 -23.67 -14.34 41.49
N GLY A 22 -23.76 -13.77 40.28
CA GLY A 22 -24.65 -14.23 39.21
C GLY A 22 -26.10 -13.78 39.37
N VAL A 23 -26.41 -12.97 40.39
CA VAL A 23 -27.78 -12.54 40.74
C VAL A 23 -27.87 -11.03 40.73
N ASP A 24 -26.94 -10.36 41.42
CA ASP A 24 -26.90 -8.91 41.54
C ASP A 24 -25.93 -8.36 40.48
N TRP A 25 -26.47 -7.56 39.57
CA TRP A 25 -25.74 -6.90 38.49
C TRP A 25 -25.61 -5.41 38.78
N THR A 26 -24.50 -4.81 38.37
CA THR A 26 -24.33 -3.34 38.35
C THR A 26 -25.36 -2.69 37.44
N VAL A 27 -25.74 -1.44 37.73
CA VAL A 27 -26.72 -0.67 36.95
C VAL A 27 -26.20 0.74 36.60
N ASP A 28 -24.88 0.86 36.48
CA ASP A 28 -24.20 2.14 36.30
C ASP A 28 -24.31 2.71 34.87
N ASP A 29 -25.05 2.03 33.97
CA ASP A 29 -25.24 2.40 32.55
C ASP A 29 -23.93 2.70 31.81
N VAL A 30 -22.85 1.99 32.17
CA VAL A 30 -21.57 2.10 31.46
C VAL A 30 -21.71 1.46 30.09
N LEU A 31 -21.48 2.23 29.03
CA LEU A 31 -21.80 1.81 27.67
C LEU A 31 -20.57 1.30 26.91
N PHE A 32 -20.74 0.20 26.18
CA PHE A 32 -19.80 -0.33 25.20
C PHE A 32 -20.37 -0.20 23.80
N THR A 33 -19.57 0.32 22.88
CA THR A 33 -19.99 0.55 21.49
C THR A 33 -19.33 -0.47 20.57
N TYR A 34 -20.15 -1.27 19.88
CA TYR A 34 -19.72 -2.09 18.76
C TYR A 34 -19.55 -1.25 17.50
N THR A 35 -18.35 -1.33 16.91
CA THR A 35 -18.03 -0.69 15.64
C THR A 35 -18.10 -1.71 14.50
N ALA A 36 -18.58 -1.26 13.34
CA ALA A 36 -18.56 -2.10 12.15
C ALA A 36 -17.11 -2.31 11.70
N LYS A 37 -16.74 -3.55 11.40
CA LYS A 37 -15.40 -3.84 10.87
C LYS A 37 -15.19 -3.15 9.52
N ALA A 38 -13.98 -2.62 9.33
CA ALA A 38 -13.52 -2.13 8.04
C ALA A 38 -13.49 -3.28 7.02
N ILE A 39 -13.95 -3.01 5.80
CA ILE A 39 -13.90 -3.98 4.69
C ILE A 39 -13.16 -3.32 3.54
N VAL A 40 -12.08 -3.94 3.06
CA VAL A 40 -11.36 -3.51 1.85
C VAL A 40 -11.82 -4.36 0.67
N TYR A 41 -12.02 -3.73 -0.48
CA TYR A 41 -12.38 -4.42 -1.72
C TYR A 41 -11.41 -4.16 -2.88
N SER A 42 -10.57 -3.11 -2.82
CA SER A 42 -9.55 -2.87 -3.85
C SER A 42 -8.42 -1.97 -3.38
N VAL A 43 -7.29 -2.03 -4.09
CA VAL A 43 -6.17 -1.09 -3.97
C VAL A 43 -5.79 -0.54 -5.34
N PHE A 44 -5.28 0.68 -5.37
CA PHE A 44 -4.71 1.30 -6.56
C PHE A 44 -3.50 2.17 -6.21
N PRO A 45 -2.35 2.03 -6.90
CA PRO A 45 -2.05 0.99 -7.90
C PRO A 45 -2.02 -0.42 -7.27
N VAL A 46 -2.18 -1.45 -8.09
CA VAL A 46 -2.14 -2.87 -7.66
C VAL A 46 -0.72 -3.42 -7.51
N SER A 47 0.28 -2.62 -7.87
CA SER A 47 1.68 -3.00 -7.84
C SER A 47 2.59 -1.80 -7.63
N GLY A 48 3.79 -2.06 -7.10
CA GLY A 48 4.85 -1.07 -6.94
C GLY A 48 6.21 -1.74 -6.72
N PRO A 49 7.30 -0.95 -6.70
CA PRO A 49 8.66 -1.48 -6.55
C PRO A 49 8.91 -2.07 -5.15
N ALA A 50 9.79 -3.08 -5.09
CA ALA A 50 10.24 -3.78 -3.87
C ALA A 50 10.79 -2.82 -2.80
N ARG A 51 11.43 -1.72 -3.20
CA ARG A 51 11.86 -0.66 -2.26
C ARG A 51 10.71 0.03 -1.50
N GLY A 52 9.46 -0.18 -1.90
CA GLY A 52 8.28 0.44 -1.31
C GLY A 52 8.09 1.91 -1.71
N SER A 53 7.52 2.70 -0.80
CA SER A 53 7.16 4.12 -0.97
C SER A 53 6.09 4.43 -2.02
N THR A 54 5.39 3.42 -2.55
CA THR A 54 4.25 3.60 -3.46
C THR A 54 3.07 4.19 -2.68
N SER A 55 2.48 5.30 -3.16
CA SER A 55 1.21 5.79 -2.62
C SER A 55 0.10 4.87 -3.11
N VAL A 56 -0.53 4.14 -2.20
CA VAL A 56 -1.59 3.17 -2.48
C VAL A 56 -2.89 3.69 -1.89
N THR A 57 -3.86 3.96 -2.75
CA THR A 57 -5.24 4.21 -2.35
C THR A 57 -5.92 2.88 -2.06
N VAL A 58 -6.34 2.70 -0.81
CA VAL A 58 -7.08 1.53 -0.34
C VAL A 58 -8.56 1.89 -0.29
N ARG A 59 -9.38 1.13 -1.01
CA ARG A 59 -10.82 1.38 -1.09
C ARG A 59 -11.62 0.33 -0.35
N GLY A 60 -12.59 0.80 0.41
CA GLY A 60 -13.36 -0.01 1.34
C GLY A 60 -14.64 0.65 1.81
N VAL A 61 -15.12 0.19 2.95
CA VAL A 61 -16.24 0.78 3.70
C VAL A 61 -15.97 0.69 5.20
N ASN A 62 -16.69 1.52 5.96
CA ASN A 62 -16.57 1.63 7.42
C ASN A 62 -15.19 2.11 7.90
N PHE A 63 -14.48 2.88 7.09
CA PHE A 63 -13.31 3.61 7.59
C PHE A 63 -13.81 4.77 8.45
N ARG A 64 -13.23 4.95 9.64
CA ARG A 64 -13.74 5.90 10.62
C ARG A 64 -12.80 7.05 10.82
N GLU A 65 -13.20 8.30 10.71
CA GLU A 65 -12.26 9.42 10.87
C GLU A 65 -11.62 9.49 12.27
N ASP A 66 -12.35 9.10 13.32
CA ASP A 66 -12.03 9.33 14.73
C ASP A 66 -11.00 8.37 15.37
N THR A 67 -10.48 7.42 14.60
CA THR A 67 -9.49 6.43 15.07
C THR A 67 -8.19 6.51 14.28
N HIS A 68 -7.08 5.98 14.78
CA HIS A 68 -5.91 5.72 13.92
C HIS A 68 -6.17 4.49 13.06
N LYS A 69 -5.59 4.47 11.86
CA LYS A 69 -5.76 3.38 10.89
C LYS A 69 -4.42 2.94 10.38
N TRP A 70 -4.35 1.67 10.08
CA TRP A 70 -3.13 1.02 9.66
C TRP A 70 -3.42 0.11 8.48
N CYS A 71 -2.56 0.20 7.47
CA CYS A 71 -2.51 -0.75 6.38
C CYS A 71 -1.45 -1.81 6.66
N LYS A 72 -1.80 -3.07 6.47
CA LYS A 72 -0.87 -4.19 6.55
C LYS A 72 -0.67 -4.80 5.17
N PHE A 73 0.57 -4.82 4.70
CA PHE A 73 1.02 -5.40 3.44
C PHE A 73 1.78 -6.70 3.75
N GLY A 74 1.11 -7.84 3.68
CA GLY A 74 1.69 -9.11 4.13
C GLY A 74 1.96 -9.07 5.63
N GLY A 75 3.22 -9.06 6.05
CA GLY A 75 3.62 -8.94 7.46
C GLY A 75 3.91 -7.51 7.92
N GLU A 76 4.03 -6.55 6.99
CA GLU A 76 4.50 -5.21 7.28
C GLU A 76 3.35 -4.23 7.48
N VAL A 77 3.43 -3.39 8.52
CA VAL A 77 2.35 -2.47 8.91
C VAL A 77 2.82 -1.02 8.79
N VAL A 78 1.97 -0.19 8.17
CA VAL A 78 2.19 1.25 7.95
C VAL A 78 0.96 2.05 8.35
N GLU A 79 1.16 3.28 8.78
CA GLU A 79 0.08 4.22 9.07
C GLU A 79 -0.69 4.56 7.78
N ALA A 80 -2.00 4.73 7.92
CA ALA A 80 -2.91 5.08 6.84
C ALA A 80 -3.47 6.50 7.04
N THR A 81 -3.39 7.31 5.99
CA THR A 81 -4.05 8.62 5.94
C THR A 81 -5.53 8.42 5.62
N PHE A 82 -6.41 8.93 6.48
CA PHE A 82 -7.84 8.94 6.23
C PHE A 82 -8.21 9.96 5.15
N LEU A 83 -8.89 9.51 4.10
CA LEU A 83 -9.43 10.39 3.06
C LEU A 83 -10.96 10.49 3.16
N SER A 84 -11.63 9.36 3.35
CA SER A 84 -13.07 9.27 3.55
C SER A 84 -13.46 7.95 4.23
N ASP A 85 -14.74 7.77 4.51
CA ASP A 85 -15.29 6.51 5.04
C ASP A 85 -15.12 5.30 4.09
N GLN A 86 -14.65 5.55 2.86
CA GLN A 86 -14.46 4.57 1.80
C GLN A 86 -13.06 4.56 1.20
N GLU A 87 -12.19 5.53 1.56
CA GLU A 87 -10.82 5.62 1.02
C GLU A 87 -9.79 5.93 2.10
N LEU A 88 -8.69 5.19 2.08
CA LEU A 88 -7.46 5.46 2.82
C LEU A 88 -6.30 5.61 1.84
N GLU A 89 -5.27 6.37 2.20
CA GLU A 89 -3.99 6.38 1.51
C GLU A 89 -2.89 5.78 2.39
N CYS A 90 -2.14 4.81 1.86
CA CYS A 90 -1.06 4.12 2.56
C CYS A 90 0.20 4.12 1.69
N ARG A 91 1.36 4.34 2.31
CA ARG A 91 2.65 4.20 1.62
C ARG A 91 3.16 2.78 1.78
N SER A 92 3.28 2.02 0.69
CA SER A 92 3.74 0.63 0.73
C SER A 92 5.12 0.53 1.43
N PRO A 93 5.31 -0.35 2.42
CA PRO A 93 6.63 -0.56 3.04
C PRO A 93 7.59 -1.26 2.05
N PRO A 94 8.91 -1.22 2.28
CA PRO A 94 9.85 -2.07 1.56
C PRO A 94 9.54 -3.55 1.81
N HIS A 95 9.58 -4.36 0.76
CA HIS A 95 9.33 -5.79 0.82
C HIS A 95 10.10 -6.51 -0.29
N ALA A 96 10.47 -7.78 -0.09
CA ALA A 96 11.05 -8.58 -1.16
C ALA A 96 10.10 -8.65 -2.37
N ALA A 97 10.64 -8.81 -3.58
CA ALA A 97 9.80 -9.01 -4.77
C ALA A 97 8.84 -10.19 -4.53
N HIS A 98 7.54 -9.94 -4.74
CA HIS A 98 6.49 -10.88 -4.38
C HIS A 98 5.30 -10.74 -5.33
N PRO A 99 4.73 -11.85 -5.86
CA PRO A 99 3.66 -11.80 -6.86
C PRO A 99 2.37 -11.15 -6.34
N GLY A 100 2.16 -11.17 -5.02
CA GLY A 100 1.05 -10.46 -4.36
C GLY A 100 1.04 -10.73 -2.87
N VAL A 101 1.15 -9.70 -2.05
CA VAL A 101 0.91 -9.79 -0.59
C VAL A 101 -0.50 -9.30 -0.29
N LEU A 102 -1.14 -9.84 0.75
CA LEU A 102 -2.46 -9.38 1.18
C LEU A 102 -2.40 -7.95 1.70
N VAL A 103 -3.44 -7.16 1.42
CA VAL A 103 -3.61 -5.81 1.97
C VAL A 103 -4.80 -5.80 2.92
N GLU A 104 -4.53 -5.62 4.20
CA GLU A 104 -5.52 -5.60 5.27
C GLU A 104 -5.53 -4.22 5.94
N VAL A 105 -6.67 -3.84 6.51
CA VAL A 105 -6.84 -2.58 7.25
C VAL A 105 -7.37 -2.88 8.64
N THR A 106 -6.88 -2.13 9.62
CA THR A 106 -7.40 -2.12 10.99
C THR A 106 -7.43 -0.70 11.54
N ASP A 107 -8.44 -0.43 12.36
CA ASP A 107 -8.61 0.78 13.17
C ASP A 107 -8.50 0.51 14.68
N LEU A 108 -8.05 -0.71 15.03
CA LEU A 108 -8.00 -1.22 16.41
C LEU A 108 -6.57 -1.33 16.95
N LEU A 109 -5.55 -0.92 16.19
CA LEU A 109 -4.20 -0.87 16.73
C LEU A 109 -4.07 0.32 17.68
N PRO A 110 -3.46 0.14 18.86
CA PRO A 110 -3.19 1.25 19.78
C PRO A 110 -2.32 2.32 19.11
N ASP A 111 -2.42 3.55 19.60
CA ASP A 111 -1.60 4.67 19.15
C ASP A 111 -0.10 4.35 19.32
N GLU A 112 0.77 4.90 18.46
CA GLU A 112 2.22 4.65 18.53
C GLU A 112 2.80 4.97 19.91
N ASP A 113 2.20 5.94 20.63
CA ASP A 113 2.61 6.36 21.96
C ASP A 113 2.15 5.41 23.09
N GLU A 114 1.12 4.59 22.85
CA GLU A 114 0.68 3.55 23.79
C GLU A 114 1.44 2.23 23.62
N TRP A 115 2.14 2.08 22.49
CA TRP A 115 2.98 0.93 22.25
C TRP A 115 4.33 1.12 22.94
N GLU A 116 4.48 0.61 24.17
CA GLU A 116 5.78 0.58 24.84
C GLU A 116 6.84 0.02 23.87
N SER A 117 7.95 0.77 23.76
CA SER A 117 9.04 0.56 22.82
C SER A 117 9.70 -0.82 23.00
N GLY A 118 9.10 -1.86 22.42
CA GLY A 118 9.57 -3.24 22.54
C GLY A 118 8.59 -4.34 22.14
N GLN A 119 7.30 -4.05 21.98
CA GLN A 119 6.28 -5.08 21.75
C GLN A 119 5.94 -5.37 20.29
N ARG A 120 6.67 -4.77 19.32
CA ARG A 120 6.57 -5.10 17.89
C ARG A 120 7.15 -6.51 17.67
N ASN A 121 6.36 -7.54 17.93
CA ASN A 121 6.63 -8.88 17.43
C ASN A 121 5.52 -9.29 16.46
N GLU A 122 5.86 -10.09 15.46
CA GLU A 122 4.93 -10.60 14.43
C GLU A 122 3.73 -11.31 15.07
N ALA A 123 3.90 -11.87 16.26
CA ALA A 123 2.83 -12.50 17.04
C ALA A 123 1.77 -11.52 17.58
N ASN A 124 2.10 -10.24 17.79
CA ASN A 124 1.17 -9.21 18.28
C ASN A 124 0.37 -8.57 17.11
N ILE A 125 0.95 -8.54 15.91
CA ILE A 125 0.27 -8.04 14.70
C ILE A 125 -0.84 -9.01 14.23
N ASP A 126 -0.64 -10.32 14.36
CA ASP A 126 -1.67 -11.33 14.02
C ASP A 126 -2.68 -11.58 15.15
N ALA A 127 -2.33 -11.23 16.40
CA ALA A 127 -3.23 -11.33 17.56
C ALA A 127 -4.28 -10.20 17.61
N VAL A 128 -4.06 -9.12 16.87
CA VAL A 128 -5.09 -8.09 16.62
C VAL A 128 -6.10 -8.69 15.64
N THR A 129 -7.10 -9.37 16.20
CA THR A 129 -8.24 -10.02 15.53
C THR A 129 -9.17 -9.04 14.73
N GLY A 130 -8.66 -7.87 14.38
CA GLY A 130 -9.31 -6.80 13.64
C GLY A 130 -9.04 -6.79 12.13
N TYR A 131 -7.96 -7.41 11.66
CA TYR A 131 -7.68 -7.49 10.23
C TYR A 131 -8.72 -8.37 9.53
N VAL A 132 -9.44 -7.78 8.59
CA VAL A 132 -10.35 -8.52 7.73
C VAL A 132 -9.54 -9.04 6.54
N ALA A 133 -9.56 -10.35 6.32
CA ALA A 133 -8.95 -10.96 5.14
C ALA A 133 -9.74 -10.54 3.90
N THR A 134 -9.19 -9.61 3.13
CA THR A 134 -9.91 -8.91 2.06
C THR A 134 -9.77 -9.59 0.71
N GLY A 135 -8.86 -10.57 0.59
CA GLY A 135 -8.48 -11.19 -0.68
C GLY A 135 -7.83 -10.21 -1.66
N VAL A 136 -7.62 -8.96 -1.25
CA VAL A 136 -7.00 -7.91 -2.06
C VAL A 136 -5.50 -8.03 -1.91
N THR A 137 -4.79 -8.02 -3.05
CA THR A 137 -3.34 -8.19 -3.07
C THR A 137 -2.63 -7.01 -3.73
N PHE A 138 -1.44 -6.69 -3.22
CA PHE A 138 -0.51 -5.75 -3.82
C PHE A 138 0.77 -6.48 -4.27
N ARG A 139 1.17 -6.31 -5.54
CA ARG A 139 2.38 -6.94 -6.11
C ARG A 139 3.61 -6.07 -5.85
N TYR A 140 4.66 -6.67 -5.30
CA TYR A 140 5.98 -6.06 -5.22
C TYR A 140 6.81 -6.51 -6.42
N ALA A 141 6.99 -5.59 -7.37
CA ALA A 141 7.84 -5.78 -8.54
C ALA A 141 9.32 -5.57 -8.17
N GLU A 142 10.22 -6.21 -8.90
CA GLU A 142 11.65 -5.99 -8.74
C GLU A 142 12.02 -4.55 -9.11
N ASP A 143 13.01 -3.97 -8.42
CA ASP A 143 13.45 -2.61 -8.71
C ASP A 143 14.08 -2.53 -10.12
N VAL A 144 13.62 -1.56 -10.92
CA VAL A 144 14.21 -1.30 -12.24
C VAL A 144 15.61 -0.72 -12.06
N GLN A 145 16.62 -1.38 -12.64
CA GLN A 145 17.98 -0.87 -12.69
C GLN A 145 18.44 -0.71 -14.12
N LEU A 146 19.04 0.45 -14.42
CA LEU A 146 19.68 0.70 -15.70
C LEU A 146 21.19 0.48 -15.55
N VAL A 147 21.73 -0.48 -16.31
CA VAL A 147 23.15 -0.83 -16.26
C VAL A 147 23.92 -0.14 -17.38
N SER A 148 23.41 -0.17 -18.62
CA SER A 148 24.11 0.41 -19.76
C SER A 148 23.19 0.82 -20.91
N LEU A 149 23.73 1.65 -21.80
CA LEU A 149 23.10 2.09 -23.04
C LEU A 149 23.90 1.58 -24.24
N SER A 150 23.23 1.12 -25.29
CA SER A 150 23.91 0.75 -26.54
C SER A 150 24.52 1.95 -27.26
N ARG A 151 23.99 3.15 -27.03
CA ARG A 151 24.51 4.42 -27.57
C ARG A 151 24.43 5.51 -26.52
N THR A 152 25.54 6.24 -26.37
CA THR A 152 25.63 7.45 -25.53
C THR A 152 25.61 8.74 -26.36
N LYS A 153 25.53 8.63 -27.70
CA LYS A 153 25.47 9.75 -28.65
C LYS A 153 24.44 9.42 -29.73
N GLY A 154 23.70 10.44 -30.16
CA GLY A 154 22.64 10.33 -31.16
C GLY A 154 22.55 11.58 -32.03
N SER A 155 21.58 11.57 -32.96
CA SER A 155 21.28 12.69 -33.83
C SER A 155 20.60 13.84 -33.07
N ASP A 156 20.95 15.06 -33.45
CA ASP A 156 20.36 16.33 -33.01
C ASP A 156 18.91 16.54 -33.46
N VAL A 157 18.41 15.76 -34.44
CA VAL A 157 17.00 15.79 -34.86
C VAL A 157 16.15 14.68 -34.24
N GLY A 158 16.71 13.83 -33.38
CA GLY A 158 16.00 12.68 -32.79
C GLY A 158 16.08 11.39 -33.63
N GLY A 159 15.23 10.41 -33.34
CA GLY A 159 15.14 9.17 -34.13
C GLY A 159 16.24 8.13 -33.88
N SER A 160 17.17 8.39 -32.96
CA SER A 160 18.24 7.45 -32.65
C SER A 160 17.71 6.29 -31.81
N VAL A 161 17.90 5.06 -32.28
CA VAL A 161 17.53 3.86 -31.51
C VAL A 161 18.56 3.64 -30.40
N VAL A 162 18.10 3.67 -29.15
CA VAL A 162 18.88 3.41 -27.95
C VAL A 162 18.31 2.18 -27.28
N THR A 163 19.17 1.18 -27.07
CA THR A 163 18.82 -0.01 -26.31
C THR A 163 19.34 0.16 -24.89
N LEU A 164 18.44 0.06 -23.91
CA LEU A 164 18.73 0.13 -22.50
C LEU A 164 18.88 -1.31 -21.99
N THR A 165 20.01 -1.62 -21.37
CA THR A 165 20.26 -2.91 -20.72
C THR A 165 20.28 -2.73 -19.22
N GLY A 166 19.61 -3.61 -18.50
CA GLY A 166 19.29 -3.43 -17.09
C GLY A 166 18.67 -4.67 -16.46
N SER A 167 17.85 -4.46 -15.44
CA SER A 167 17.03 -5.48 -14.79
C SER A 167 15.68 -4.89 -14.35
N GLY A 168 14.72 -5.77 -14.04
CA GLY A 168 13.42 -5.36 -13.50
C GLY A 168 12.46 -4.75 -14.52
N PHE A 169 12.75 -4.81 -15.83
CA PHE A 169 11.81 -4.32 -16.83
C PHE A 169 10.57 -5.24 -16.91
N GLU A 170 9.38 -4.64 -16.94
CA GLU A 170 8.11 -5.34 -17.14
C GLU A 170 7.49 -4.93 -18.48
N ASP A 171 6.76 -5.86 -19.13
CA ASP A 171 6.01 -5.59 -20.35
C ASP A 171 4.72 -4.82 -20.02
N LEU A 172 4.87 -3.51 -19.81
CA LEU A 172 3.78 -2.61 -19.46
C LEU A 172 3.61 -1.52 -20.53
N PRO A 173 2.39 -1.14 -20.90
CA PRO A 173 2.16 -0.06 -21.87
C PRO A 173 2.64 1.31 -21.38
N THR A 174 2.91 1.43 -20.07
CA THR A 174 3.36 2.65 -19.41
C THR A 174 4.89 2.78 -19.36
N ILE A 175 5.65 1.79 -19.84
CA ILE A 175 7.11 1.87 -19.84
C ILE A 175 7.58 2.94 -20.83
N THR A 176 8.30 3.93 -20.32
CA THR A 176 8.77 5.10 -21.08
C THR A 176 10.24 5.38 -20.79
N CYS A 177 10.96 5.86 -21.80
CA CYS A 177 12.29 6.41 -21.62
C CYS A 177 12.21 7.93 -21.51
N ALA A 178 12.88 8.50 -20.52
CA ALA A 178 13.09 9.93 -20.40
C ALA A 178 14.45 10.34 -20.99
N PHE A 179 14.46 11.39 -21.80
CA PHE A 179 15.63 12.03 -22.36
C PHE A 179 15.59 13.52 -21.98
N GLY A 180 16.13 13.84 -20.80
CA GLY A 180 15.86 15.14 -20.17
C GLY A 180 14.38 15.25 -19.81
N ASP A 181 13.72 16.31 -20.25
CA ASP A 181 12.29 16.56 -20.00
C ASP A 181 11.35 15.87 -21.00
N MET A 182 11.90 15.31 -22.08
CA MET A 182 11.11 14.63 -23.11
C MET A 182 10.99 13.14 -22.80
N THR A 183 9.79 12.58 -22.96
CA THR A 183 9.53 11.16 -22.78
C THR A 183 9.08 10.50 -24.07
N VAL A 184 9.45 9.24 -24.26
CA VAL A 184 9.04 8.41 -25.40
C VAL A 184 8.60 7.04 -24.89
N PRO A 185 7.63 6.39 -25.56
CA PRO A 185 7.30 5.01 -25.23
C PRO A 185 8.51 4.10 -25.46
N ALA A 186 8.72 3.16 -24.54
CA ALA A 186 9.72 2.12 -24.68
C ALA A 186 9.08 0.85 -25.25
N THR A 187 9.84 0.13 -26.08
CA THR A 187 9.50 -1.21 -26.56
C THR A 187 10.15 -2.21 -25.63
N PHE A 188 9.35 -3.05 -24.99
CA PHE A 188 9.85 -4.15 -24.17
C PHE A 188 10.41 -5.27 -25.06
N GLU A 189 11.64 -5.73 -24.78
CA GLU A 189 12.20 -6.94 -25.40
C GLU A 189 12.28 -8.08 -24.38
N THR A 190 12.93 -7.82 -23.24
CA THR A 190 13.08 -8.79 -22.13
C THR A 190 13.12 -8.04 -20.78
N SER A 191 13.09 -8.79 -19.68
CA SER A 191 13.26 -8.22 -18.32
C SER A 191 14.61 -7.52 -18.10
N GLU A 192 15.55 -7.69 -19.02
CA GLU A 192 16.89 -7.08 -19.00
C GLU A 192 17.12 -6.06 -20.13
N ARG A 193 16.16 -5.92 -21.07
CA ARG A 193 16.34 -5.10 -22.28
C ARG A 193 15.06 -4.41 -22.73
N ILE A 194 15.17 -3.11 -22.96
CA ILE A 194 14.13 -2.29 -23.60
C ILE A 194 14.73 -1.38 -24.67
N VAL A 195 13.93 -1.01 -25.66
CA VAL A 195 14.35 -0.18 -26.80
C VAL A 195 13.56 1.11 -26.84
N CYS A 196 14.26 2.22 -27.00
CA CYS A 196 13.66 3.54 -27.12
C CYS A 196 14.21 4.28 -28.34
N VAL A 197 13.39 5.16 -28.90
CA VAL A 197 13.78 6.03 -30.01
C VAL A 197 13.85 7.45 -29.48
N THR A 198 15.00 8.14 -29.62
CA THR A 198 15.15 9.49 -29.06
C THR A 198 14.08 10.44 -29.64
N PRO A 199 13.48 11.31 -28.81
CA PRO A 199 12.47 12.26 -29.25
C PRO A 199 13.07 13.25 -30.25
N THR A 200 12.24 13.74 -31.17
CA THR A 200 12.59 14.88 -32.04
C THR A 200 12.49 16.16 -31.21
N PRO A 201 13.59 16.88 -30.93
CA PRO A 201 13.51 18.09 -30.12
C PRO A 201 12.73 19.19 -30.86
N ASP A 202 11.81 19.86 -30.16
CA ASP A 202 11.03 20.98 -30.71
C ASP A 202 11.91 22.18 -31.12
N THR A 203 13.17 22.21 -30.63
CA THR A 203 14.20 23.17 -31.03
C THR A 203 15.57 22.49 -31.09
N PRO A 204 16.33 22.61 -32.21
CA PRO A 204 17.71 22.12 -32.25
C PRO A 204 18.57 22.94 -31.28
N GLY A 205 18.94 22.32 -30.16
CA GLY A 205 19.76 22.94 -29.12
C GLY A 205 20.29 21.86 -28.17
N PHE A 206 21.59 21.94 -27.88
CA PHE A 206 22.34 20.97 -27.08
C PHE A 206 21.68 20.68 -25.72
N VAL A 207 21.35 19.41 -25.46
CA VAL A 207 21.05 18.92 -24.10
C VAL A 207 22.39 18.66 -23.42
N ALA A 208 22.70 19.42 -22.37
CA ALA A 208 23.92 19.23 -21.57
C ALA A 208 23.79 17.99 -20.67
N VAL A 209 24.90 17.24 -20.54
CA VAL A 209 25.11 16.14 -19.59
C VAL A 209 25.53 16.71 -18.25
#